data_AF-A0A544Z1V6-F1
#
_entry.id   AF-A0A544Z1V6-F1
#
_cell.length_a   1.000
_cell.length_b   1.000
_cell.length_c   1.000
_cell.angle_alpha   90.00
_cell.angle_beta   90.00
_cell.angle_gamma   90.00
#
_symmetry.space_group_name_H-M   'P 1'
#
loop_
_entity.id
_entity.type
_entity.pdbx_description
1 polymer ?
#
loop_
_entity_poly.entity_id
_entity_poly.type
_entity_poly.pdbx_seq_one_letter_code
_entity_poly.pdbx_strand_id
1 'polypeptide(L)' 'MRSRRRRPHRVSRLARPSHQADSRRRRRPVPVRCGSGAPGHVFVLGDNLEASVDSRHFGFVPVERVVGRVIRRLAL' A
#
# COMPACT_ATOMS: atom_id res chain seq x y z
N MET A 1 -53.17 -29.49 8.42
CA MET A 1 -52.19 -29.68 9.51
C MET A 1 -50.80 -29.31 9.01
N ARG A 2 -50.23 -28.23 9.58
CA ARG A 2 -48.83 -27.70 9.57
C ARG A 2 -48.04 -27.69 8.24
N SER A 3 -48.13 -26.55 7.54
CA SER A 3 -47.15 -26.15 6.53
C SER A 3 -45.81 -25.79 7.22
N ARG A 4 -44.73 -26.46 6.82
CA ARG A 4 -43.37 -26.11 7.24
C ARG A 4 -42.91 -24.89 6.46
N ARG A 5 -43.12 -23.70 7.03
CA ARG A 5 -42.56 -22.44 6.51
C ARG A 5 -41.03 -22.56 6.47
N ARG A 6 -40.46 -22.65 5.26
CA ARG A 6 -39.01 -22.59 5.04
C ARG A 6 -38.52 -21.22 5.50
N ARG A 7 -37.64 -21.20 6.50
CA ARG A 7 -37.00 -19.98 6.99
C ARG A 7 -36.12 -19.40 5.87
N PRO A 8 -36.21 -18.12 5.52
CA PRO A 8 -35.29 -17.54 4.56
C PRO A 8 -33.88 -17.53 5.16
N HIS A 9 -32.93 -18.08 4.43
CA HIS A 9 -31.51 -18.02 4.75
C HIS A 9 -31.10 -16.54 4.82
N ARG A 10 -30.83 -16.06 6.03
CA ARG A 10 -30.26 -14.74 6.27
C ARG A 10 -28.83 -14.80 5.75
N VAL A 11 -28.62 -14.40 4.49
CA VAL A 11 -27.28 -14.15 3.96
C VAL A 11 -26.74 -12.97 4.76
N SER A 12 -26.00 -13.26 5.82
CA SER A 12 -25.21 -12.25 6.50
C SER A 12 -24.27 -11.70 5.44
N ARG A 13 -24.44 -10.43 5.06
CA ARG A 13 -23.39 -9.66 4.41
C ARG A 13 -22.17 -9.77 5.32
N LEU A 14 -21.27 -10.70 5.03
CA LEU A 14 -19.91 -10.68 5.56
C LEU A 14 -19.38 -9.31 5.17
N ALA A 15 -19.21 -8.46 6.18
CA ALA A 15 -18.62 -7.16 6.00
C ALA A 15 -17.30 -7.36 5.25
N ARG A 16 -17.17 -6.74 4.07
CA ARG A 16 -15.90 -6.65 3.37
C ARG A 16 -14.89 -6.14 4.41
N PRO A 17 -13.76 -6.81 4.64
CA PRO A 17 -12.76 -6.29 5.56
C PRO A 17 -12.39 -4.90 5.03
N SER A 18 -12.75 -3.89 5.81
CA SER A 18 -12.37 -2.53 5.54
C SER A 18 -10.86 -2.51 5.50
N HIS A 19 -10.29 -2.38 4.30
CA HIS A 19 -8.90 -1.96 4.07
C HIS A 19 -8.63 -0.53 4.60
N GLN A 20 -9.37 -0.09 5.63
CA GLN A 20 -8.95 1.02 6.47
C GLN A 20 -7.83 0.48 7.33
N ALA A 21 -6.65 0.58 6.72
CA ALA A 21 -5.36 0.55 7.36
C ALA A 21 -5.49 1.15 8.76
N ASP A 22 -5.01 0.37 9.74
CA ASP A 22 -4.75 0.81 11.10
C ASP A 22 -3.84 2.05 11.06
N SER A 23 -4.46 3.23 10.96
CA SER A 23 -3.84 4.55 10.86
C SER A 23 -3.30 5.05 12.20
N ARG A 24 -3.33 4.21 13.24
CA ARG A 24 -2.95 4.59 14.62
C ARG A 24 -1.62 4.02 15.07
N ARG A 25 -1.07 3.02 14.39
CA ARG A 25 0.37 2.75 14.49
C ARG A 25 1.10 3.75 13.61
N ARG A 26 1.47 4.89 14.20
CA ARG A 26 2.55 5.74 13.70
C ARG A 26 3.79 4.84 13.55
N ARG A 27 3.94 4.20 12.39
CA ARG A 27 5.15 3.45 12.04
C ARG A 27 6.24 4.52 12.03
N ARG A 28 7.12 4.46 13.03
CA ARG A 28 8.19 5.43 13.19
C ARG A 28 8.95 5.49 11.86
N PRO A 29 9.16 6.68 11.27
CA PRO A 29 10.02 6.80 10.10
C PRO A 29 11.36 6.14 10.45
N VAL A 30 11.82 5.20 9.63
CA VAL A 30 13.16 4.66 9.78
C VAL A 30 14.10 5.84 9.53
N PRO A 31 15.03 6.18 10.44
CA PRO A 31 15.96 7.27 10.19
C PRO A 31 16.85 6.89 9.01
N VAL A 32 16.50 7.38 7.82
CA VAL A 32 17.31 7.24 6.62
C VAL A 32 18.48 8.18 6.81
N ARG A 33 19.59 7.65 7.33
CA ARG A 33 20.86 8.38 7.24
C ARG A 33 21.17 8.47 5.76
N CYS A 34 21.24 9.68 5.23
CA CYS A 34 21.85 9.97 3.93
C CYS A 34 23.37 9.74 4.02
N GLY A 35 23.80 8.57 4.50
CA GLY A 35 25.16 8.09 4.29
C GLY A 35 25.21 7.63 2.84
N SER A 36 26.14 8.18 2.07
CA SER A 36 26.58 7.73 0.74
C SER A 36 25.84 6.46 0.29
N GLY A 37 24.78 6.67 -0.50
CA GLY A 37 23.81 5.64 -0.84
C GLY A 37 24.51 4.35 -1.24
N ALA A 38 23.99 3.21 -0.74
CA ALA A 38 24.46 1.90 -1.14
C ALA A 38 24.58 1.89 -2.68
N PRO A 39 25.79 1.80 -3.24
CA PRO A 39 25.97 1.83 -4.68
C PRO A 39 25.05 0.82 -5.35
N GLY A 40 24.45 1.19 -6.49
CA GLY A 40 23.46 0.36 -7.15
C GLY A 40 22.10 0.32 -6.46
N HIS A 41 21.76 1.27 -5.58
CA HIS A 41 20.42 1.40 -5.03
C HIS A 41 19.82 2.78 -5.30
N VAL A 42 18.49 2.84 -5.33
CA VAL A 42 17.70 4.06 -5.46
C VAL A 42 16.81 4.25 -4.24
N PHE A 43 16.55 5.51 -3.90
CA PHE A 43 15.54 5.88 -2.90
C PHE A 43 14.32 6.42 -3.64
N VAL A 44 13.17 5.76 -3.52
CA VAL A 44 11.95 6.09 -4.27
C VAL A 44 10.93 6.77 -3.36
N LEU A 45 10.24 7.78 -3.90
CA LEU A 45 9.13 8.47 -3.26
C LEU A 45 7.94 8.46 -4.22
N GLY A 46 6.75 8.21 -3.70
CA GLY A 46 5.51 8.37 -4.47
C GLY A 46 5.00 9.80 -4.41
N ASP A 47 4.42 10.30 -5.51
CA ASP A 47 3.88 11.67 -5.59
C ASP A 47 2.76 11.93 -4.56
N ASN A 48 1.96 10.91 -4.22
CA ASN A 48 0.96 10.99 -3.17
C ASN A 48 1.58 10.69 -1.80
N LEU A 49 2.28 11.68 -1.23
CA LEU A 49 3.13 11.52 -0.05
C LEU A 49 2.42 10.91 1.17
N GLU A 50 1.13 11.20 1.38
CA GLU A 50 0.37 10.72 2.53
C GLU A 50 -0.08 9.26 2.37
N ALA A 51 -0.38 8.84 1.14
CA ALA A 51 -0.87 7.50 0.84
C ALA A 51 0.23 6.53 0.38
N SER A 52 1.41 7.03 0.04
CA SER A 52 2.50 6.25 -0.55
C SER A 52 3.22 5.40 0.50
N VAL A 53 3.29 4.08 0.25
CA VAL A 53 4.22 3.17 0.92
C VAL A 53 5.47 3.08 0.04
N ASP A 54 6.49 3.86 0.39
CA ASP A 54 7.73 4.02 -0.38
C ASP A 54 8.99 3.86 0.48
N SER A 55 10.15 4.32 0.00
CA SER A 55 11.43 4.12 0.68
C SER A 55 11.51 4.71 2.10
N ARG A 56 10.60 5.62 2.48
CA ARG A 56 10.44 6.07 3.88
C ARG A 56 10.01 4.93 4.82
N HIS A 57 9.38 3.90 4.29
CA HIS A 57 8.84 2.76 5.01
C HIS A 57 9.70 1.50 4.86
N PHE A 58 10.26 1.26 3.67
CA PHE A 58 11.01 0.02 3.37
C PHE A 58 12.49 0.22 3.04
N GLY A 59 13.00 1.45 3.00
CA GLY A 59 14.40 1.75 2.70
C GLY A 59 14.74 1.77 1.20
N PHE A 60 16.02 1.63 0.89
CA PHE A 60 16.55 1.70 -0.48
C PHE A 60 16.17 0.46 -1.32
N VAL A 61 16.04 0.65 -2.63
CA VAL A 61 15.70 -0.40 -3.60
C VAL A 61 16.91 -0.68 -4.50
N PRO A 62 17.34 -1.95 -4.67
CA PRO A 62 18.39 -2.29 -5.64
C PRO A 62 17.99 -1.91 -7.07
N VAL A 63 18.90 -1.31 -7.83
CA VAL A 63 18.64 -0.82 -9.18
C VAL A 63 18.33 -1.96 -10.16
N GLU A 64 18.80 -3.17 -9.88
CA GLU A 64 18.52 -4.37 -10.69
C GLU A 64 17.04 -4.79 -10.62
N ARG A 65 16.29 -4.27 -9.64
CA ARG A 65 14.83 -4.46 -9.55
C ARG A 65 14.05 -3.39 -10.33
N VAL A 66 14.71 -2.36 -10.86
CA VAL A 66 14.08 -1.33 -11.68
C VAL A 66 13.93 -1.85 -13.10
N VAL A 67 12.69 -2.14 -13.50
CA VAL A 67 12.40 -2.74 -14.82
C VAL A 67 12.38 -1.73 -15.97
N GLY A 68 12.30 -0.42 -15.68
CA GLY A 68 12.26 0.61 -16.72
C GLY A 68 11.88 1.99 -16.18
N ARG A 69 11.72 2.95 -17.10
CA ARG A 69 11.34 4.33 -16.80
C ARG A 69 9.97 4.65 -17.39
N VAL A 70 9.07 5.19 -16.58
CA VAL A 70 7.76 5.68 -17.03
C VAL A 70 7.95 7.02 -17.75
N ILE A 71 7.46 7.13 -18.98
CA ILE A 71 7.40 8.39 -19.73
C ILE A 71 5.96 8.90 -19.66
N ARG A 72 5.73 9.99 -18.93
CA ARG A 72 4.39 10.59 -18.78
C ARG A 72 4.17 11.63 -19.87
N ARG A 73 3.02 11.54 -20.55
CA ARG A 73 2.54 12.60 -21.45
C ARG A 73 1.97 13.75 -20.62
N LEU A 74 2.45 14.96 -20.87
CA LEU A 74 1.86 16.18 -20.33
C LEU A 74 0.83 16.69 -21.34
N ALA A 75 -0.42 16.81 -20.91
CA ALA A 75 -1.41 17.60 -21.62
C ALA A 75 -1.33 19.01 -21.05
N LEU A 76 -0.99 19.97 -21.90
CA LEU A 76 -1.02 21.40 -21.59
C LEU A 76 -2.45 21.93 -21.68
#